data_AF-A0A5E4I9T7-F1
#
_entry.id   AF-A0A5E4I9T7-F1
#
_cell.length_a   1.000
_cell.length_b   1.000
_cell.length_c   1.000
_cell.angle_alpha   90.00
_cell.angle_beta   90.00
_cell.angle_gamma   90.00
#
_symmetry.space_group_name_H-M   'P 1'
#
loop_
_entity.id
_entity.type
_entity.pdbx_description
1 polymer ?
#
loop_
_entity_poly.entity_id
_entity_poly.type
_entity_poly.pdbx_seq_one_letter_code
_entity_poly.pdbx_strand_id
1 'polypeptide(L)'
;MRQKQIPNAQNVKKKFKKSVMAEVALLLVIFLIFSTIFIYYEYFADKAIAQETKEESTSIDDRISPLENQGVVLEVLRIRYRGLLDKLMKPGNSWTDTPTFYFITNMDGLEYVSKDVTQHGRTTEVLFHTWDTIGQENKIMKDVEEEQETSTVTLTIVEQVKSGLFGRKTSDVERDSVSVTYDYRTGRWSGDDTFKDYDGYGHYLGVTFEIWFNLYQIDYDNDFIPYWTEVNILGTDPTVDDSKLDPDGDGIPTSWE
;
A
#
# COMPACT_ATOMS: atom_id res chain seq x y z
N MET A 1 -58.79 -79.22 -2.26
CA MET A 1 -57.45 -79.06 -1.64
C MET A 1 -56.39 -78.97 -2.74
N ARG A 2 -55.75 -77.81 -2.93
CA ARG A 2 -54.58 -77.68 -3.84
C ARG A 2 -53.41 -77.12 -3.03
N GLN A 3 -52.37 -77.93 -2.88
CA GLN A 3 -51.11 -77.58 -2.21
C GLN A 3 -50.43 -76.41 -2.93
N LYS A 4 -50.11 -75.34 -2.20
CA LYS A 4 -49.18 -74.30 -2.66
C LYS A 4 -47.77 -74.88 -2.66
N GLN A 5 -47.15 -75.00 -3.84
CA GLN A 5 -45.72 -75.22 -3.97
C GLN A 5 -44.97 -73.98 -3.46
N ILE A 6 -44.12 -74.18 -2.45
CA ILE A 6 -43.22 -73.15 -1.93
C ILE A 6 -42.05 -73.01 -2.90
N PRO A 7 -41.71 -71.80 -3.39
CA PRO A 7 -40.59 -71.63 -4.31
C PRO A 7 -39.26 -71.97 -3.64
N ASN A 8 -38.47 -72.77 -4.34
CA ASN A 8 -37.16 -73.26 -3.91
C ASN A 8 -36.19 -72.09 -3.60
N ALA A 9 -35.67 -72.05 -2.37
CA ALA A 9 -34.85 -70.96 -1.81
C ALA A 9 -33.57 -70.65 -2.63
N GLN A 10 -33.06 -71.61 -3.41
CA GLN A 10 -31.89 -71.40 -4.26
C GLN A 10 -32.16 -70.46 -5.45
N ASN A 11 -33.38 -70.45 -6.01
CA ASN A 11 -33.72 -69.57 -7.14
C ASN A 11 -33.91 -68.11 -6.70
N VAL A 12 -34.34 -67.88 -5.45
CA VAL A 12 -34.48 -66.54 -4.88
C VAL A 12 -33.10 -65.88 -4.66
N LYS A 13 -32.13 -66.62 -4.10
CA LYS A 13 -30.75 -66.12 -3.92
C LYS A 13 -30.04 -65.78 -5.23
N LYS A 14 -30.26 -66.57 -6.29
CA LYS A 14 -29.62 -66.36 -7.60
C LYS A 14 -30.20 -65.15 -8.34
N LYS A 15 -31.51 -64.89 -8.21
CA LYS A 15 -32.18 -63.71 -8.76
C LYS A 15 -31.78 -62.42 -8.01
N PHE A 16 -31.64 -62.50 -6.70
CA PHE A 16 -31.19 -61.38 -5.87
C PHE A 16 -29.75 -60.94 -6.20
N LYS A 17 -28.81 -61.89 -6.35
CA LYS A 17 -27.42 -61.56 -6.75
C LYS A 17 -27.31 -60.92 -8.14
N LYS A 18 -28.16 -61.31 -9.10
CA LYS A 18 -28.18 -60.68 -10.43
C LYS A 18 -28.76 -59.26 -10.41
N SER A 19 -29.76 -59.01 -9.57
CA SER A 19 -30.35 -57.67 -9.38
C SER A 19 -29.34 -56.70 -8.77
N VAL A 20 -28.63 -57.12 -7.72
CA VAL A 20 -27.61 -56.30 -7.06
C VAL A 20 -26.42 -56.01 -7.97
N MET A 21 -25.97 -56.97 -8.78
CA MET A 21 -24.90 -56.71 -9.76
C MET A 21 -25.32 -55.73 -10.86
N ALA A 22 -26.60 -55.72 -11.27
CA ALA A 22 -27.09 -54.76 -12.25
C ALA A 22 -27.15 -53.33 -11.68
N GLU A 23 -27.56 -53.17 -10.42
CA GLU A 23 -27.56 -51.88 -9.73
C GLU A 23 -26.15 -51.32 -9.52
N VAL A 24 -25.18 -52.16 -9.14
CA VAL A 24 -23.77 -51.75 -9.00
C VAL A 24 -23.18 -51.34 -10.35
N ALA A 25 -23.49 -52.06 -11.43
CA ALA A 25 -23.03 -51.70 -12.76
C ALA A 25 -23.62 -50.36 -13.23
N LEU A 26 -24.90 -50.09 -12.93
CA LEU A 26 -25.54 -48.81 -13.25
C LEU A 26 -24.88 -47.64 -12.51
N LEU A 27 -24.58 -47.81 -11.22
CA LEU A 27 -23.91 -46.79 -10.41
C LEU A 27 -22.50 -46.47 -10.93
N LEU A 28 -21.74 -47.48 -11.38
CA LEU A 28 -20.42 -47.27 -11.96
C LEU A 28 -20.47 -46.47 -13.28
N VAL A 29 -21.49 -46.73 -14.12
CA VAL A 29 -21.67 -45.98 -15.37
C VAL A 29 -22.03 -44.52 -15.08
N ILE A 30 -22.89 -44.28 -14.10
CA ILE A 30 -23.24 -42.91 -13.68
C ILE A 30 -22.00 -42.19 -13.17
N PHE A 31 -21.18 -42.84 -12.34
CA PHE A 31 -19.95 -42.24 -11.81
C PHE A 31 -18.93 -41.90 -12.91
N LEU A 32 -18.79 -42.76 -13.92
CA LEU A 32 -17.96 -42.50 -15.09
C LEU A 32 -18.44 -41.29 -15.90
N ILE A 33 -19.75 -41.15 -16.10
CA ILE A 33 -20.34 -40.00 -16.80
C ILE A 33 -20.06 -38.71 -16.02
N PHE A 34 -20.29 -38.71 -14.70
CA PHE A 34 -20.00 -37.54 -13.87
C PHE A 34 -18.50 -37.19 -13.87
N SER A 35 -17.61 -38.18 -13.81
CA SER A 35 -16.17 -37.95 -13.92
C SER A 35 -15.77 -37.32 -15.25
N THR A 36 -16.35 -37.78 -16.37
CA THR A 36 -16.06 -37.19 -17.68
C THR A 36 -16.59 -35.76 -17.83
N ILE A 37 -17.76 -35.47 -17.26
CA ILE A 37 -18.32 -34.12 -17.25
C ILE A 37 -17.45 -33.20 -16.39
N PHE A 38 -17.02 -33.67 -15.22
CA PHE A 38 -16.16 -32.91 -14.32
C PHE A 38 -14.81 -32.56 -14.98
N ILE A 39 -14.14 -33.55 -15.60
CA ILE A 39 -12.89 -33.32 -16.35
C ILE A 39 -13.12 -32.37 -17.53
N TYR A 40 -14.28 -32.45 -18.20
CA TYR A 40 -14.60 -31.54 -19.29
C TYR A 40 -14.72 -30.09 -18.80
N TYR A 41 -15.44 -29.86 -17.70
CA TYR A 41 -15.57 -28.51 -17.14
C TYR A 41 -14.24 -27.98 -16.62
N GLU A 42 -13.48 -28.76 -15.85
CA GLU A 42 -12.21 -28.30 -15.26
C GLU A 42 -11.14 -28.05 -16.34
N TYR A 43 -11.07 -28.88 -17.39
CA TYR A 43 -10.02 -28.74 -18.41
C TYR A 43 -10.38 -27.82 -19.58
N PHE A 44 -11.65 -27.76 -19.99
CA PHE A 44 -12.05 -26.99 -21.17
C PHE A 44 -12.74 -25.67 -20.84
N ALA A 45 -13.38 -25.50 -19.67
CA ALA A 45 -13.93 -24.19 -19.31
C ALA A 45 -12.80 -23.18 -19.03
N ASP A 46 -11.75 -23.62 -18.31
CA ASP A 46 -10.57 -22.79 -18.04
C ASP A 46 -9.84 -22.39 -19.33
N LYS A 47 -9.80 -23.29 -20.32
CA LYS A 47 -9.19 -22.99 -21.63
C LYS A 47 -10.04 -22.06 -22.51
N ALA A 48 -11.37 -22.14 -22.41
CA ALA A 48 -12.27 -21.24 -23.13
C ALA A 48 -12.18 -19.82 -22.57
N ILE A 49 -12.12 -19.68 -21.24
CA ILE A 49 -11.90 -18.40 -20.55
C ILE A 49 -10.50 -17.84 -20.90
N ALA A 50 -9.46 -18.68 -20.89
CA ALA A 50 -8.10 -18.26 -21.23
C ALA A 50 -7.90 -17.89 -22.73
N GLN A 51 -8.79 -18.33 -23.64
CA GLN A 51 -8.74 -17.93 -25.05
C GLN A 51 -9.52 -16.65 -25.36
N GLU A 52 -10.51 -16.27 -24.54
CA GLU A 52 -11.26 -15.03 -24.69
C GLU A 52 -10.49 -13.81 -24.16
N THR A 53 -9.52 -14.00 -23.25
CA THR A 53 -8.51 -13.00 -22.91
C THR A 53 -7.44 -12.90 -24.01
N LYS A 54 -7.85 -12.65 -25.24
CA LYS A 54 -6.96 -12.15 -26.29
C LYS A 54 -6.62 -10.72 -25.92
N GLU A 55 -5.37 -10.52 -25.49
CA GLU A 55 -4.72 -9.22 -25.33
C GLU A 55 -5.11 -8.31 -26.51
N GLU A 56 -6.04 -7.37 -26.23
CA GLU A 56 -6.10 -6.15 -27.02
C GLU A 56 -4.72 -5.52 -26.88
N SER A 57 -4.07 -5.22 -28.01
CA SER A 57 -2.86 -4.43 -27.99
C SER A 57 -3.24 -3.02 -27.53
N THR A 58 -3.36 -2.83 -26.21
CA THR A 58 -3.48 -1.51 -25.60
C THR A 58 -2.22 -0.76 -25.99
N SER A 59 -2.40 0.28 -26.78
CA SER A 59 -1.33 1.26 -26.98
C SER A 59 -1.08 1.88 -25.61
N ILE A 60 0.04 1.52 -24.98
CA ILE A 60 0.44 2.10 -23.70
C ILE A 60 0.66 3.60 -23.93
N ASP A 61 0.02 4.41 -23.10
CA ASP A 61 0.29 5.84 -23.05
C ASP A 61 1.47 6.08 -22.10
N ASP A 62 2.61 6.44 -22.67
CA ASP A 62 3.86 6.62 -21.92
C ASP A 62 3.98 8.00 -21.23
N ARG A 63 2.99 8.88 -21.41
CA ARG A 63 2.98 10.22 -20.80
C ARG A 63 2.72 10.13 -19.30
N ILE A 64 3.32 11.03 -18.53
CA ILE A 64 3.27 10.98 -17.07
C ILE A 64 2.18 11.88 -16.49
N SER A 65 2.17 13.16 -16.90
CA SER A 65 1.16 14.13 -16.45
C SER A 65 0.89 15.16 -17.54
N PRO A 66 0.19 14.79 -18.63
CA PRO A 66 -0.03 15.71 -19.74
C PRO A 66 -1.08 16.81 -19.46
N LEU A 67 -1.80 16.72 -18.34
CA LEU A 67 -2.94 17.58 -18.03
C LEU A 67 -2.59 18.74 -17.09
N GLU A 68 -1.60 18.57 -16.21
CA GLU A 68 -1.14 19.56 -15.24
C GLU A 68 0.38 19.55 -15.10
N ASN A 69 0.93 20.68 -14.63
CA ASN A 69 2.34 20.79 -14.33
C ASN A 69 2.72 19.81 -13.23
N GLN A 70 3.84 19.11 -13.42
CA GLN A 70 4.28 18.13 -12.43
C GLN A 70 4.83 18.78 -11.16
N GLY A 71 4.45 18.20 -10.03
CA GLY A 71 5.00 18.52 -8.72
C GLY A 71 4.84 17.36 -7.77
N VAL A 72 5.75 17.25 -6.81
CA VAL A 72 5.67 16.29 -5.70
C VAL A 72 5.46 17.06 -4.40
N VAL A 73 4.60 16.52 -3.57
CA VAL A 73 4.28 17.04 -2.25
C VAL A 73 4.74 16.05 -1.21
N LEU A 74 5.64 16.50 -0.32
CA LEU A 74 5.98 15.83 0.92
C LEU A 74 5.12 16.39 2.04
N GLU A 75 4.28 15.54 2.63
CA GLU A 75 3.50 15.85 3.81
C GLU A 75 4.08 15.10 5.01
N VAL A 76 4.73 15.83 5.92
CA VAL A 76 5.23 15.29 7.18
C VAL A 76 4.10 15.34 8.20
N LEU A 77 3.50 14.18 8.47
CA LEU A 77 2.33 14.04 9.32
C LEU A 77 2.70 14.05 10.81
N ARG A 78 3.77 13.36 11.17
CA ARG A 78 4.19 13.23 12.57
C ARG A 78 5.65 12.83 12.69
N ILE A 79 6.34 13.41 13.66
CA ILE A 79 7.66 13.00 14.12
C ILE A 79 7.54 12.71 15.62
N ARG A 80 7.96 11.51 16.04
CA ARG A 80 7.90 11.06 17.43
C ARG A 80 9.26 10.64 17.93
N TYR A 81 9.65 11.13 19.10
CA TYR A 81 10.87 10.69 19.78
C TYR A 81 10.61 9.39 20.57
N ARG A 82 11.43 8.36 20.35
CA ARG A 82 11.17 7.00 20.86
C ARG A 82 11.46 6.80 22.35
N GLY A 83 12.34 7.62 22.94
CA GLY A 83 12.77 7.46 24.33
C GLY A 83 11.82 7.99 25.42
N LEU A 84 10.61 8.44 25.08
CA LEU A 84 9.64 8.95 26.07
C LEU A 84 9.26 7.86 27.09
N LEU A 85 8.97 6.64 26.64
CA LEU A 85 8.55 5.56 27.53
C LEU A 85 9.63 5.25 28.57
N ASP A 86 10.89 5.15 28.15
CA ASP A 86 12.03 4.92 29.04
C ASP A 86 12.19 6.03 30.09
N LYS A 87 11.82 7.26 29.75
CA LYS A 87 11.85 8.41 30.66
C LYS A 87 10.68 8.39 31.65
N LEU A 88 9.51 7.92 31.23
CA LEU A 88 8.33 7.75 32.10
C LEU A 88 8.53 6.60 33.10
N MET A 89 9.27 5.56 32.72
CA MET A 89 9.58 4.42 33.59
C MET A 89 10.65 4.73 34.65
N LYS A 90 11.37 5.85 34.51
CA LYS A 90 12.39 6.30 35.47
C LYS A 90 11.74 7.21 36.53
N PRO A 91 12.02 7.00 37.83
CA PRO A 91 11.54 7.91 38.87
C PRO A 91 12.04 9.34 38.64
N GLY A 92 11.13 10.32 38.74
CA GLY A 92 11.43 11.74 38.63
C GLY A 92 10.73 12.42 37.46
N ASN A 93 11.20 13.63 37.13
CA ASN A 93 10.57 14.51 36.14
C ASN A 93 11.36 14.59 34.83
N SER A 94 12.22 13.61 34.51
CA SER A 94 13.03 13.69 33.28
C SER A 94 12.21 13.66 31.99
N TRP A 95 10.95 13.25 32.05
CA TRP A 95 10.00 13.28 30.94
C TRP A 95 9.55 14.70 30.59
N THR A 96 9.74 15.70 31.48
CA THR A 96 9.42 17.10 31.17
C THR A 96 10.49 17.77 30.31
N ASP A 97 11.67 17.16 30.19
CA ASP A 97 12.76 17.63 29.34
C ASP A 97 12.55 17.10 27.92
N THR A 98 11.72 17.80 27.16
CA THR A 98 11.36 17.45 25.78
C THR A 98 12.56 17.63 24.85
N PRO A 99 12.72 16.75 23.84
CA PRO A 99 13.74 16.97 22.81
C PRO A 99 13.44 18.25 22.04
N THR A 100 14.50 18.85 21.50
CA THR A 100 14.42 20.03 20.64
C THR A 100 15.00 19.67 19.29
N PHE A 101 14.23 19.78 18.22
CA PHE A 101 14.66 19.33 16.90
C PHE A 101 13.98 20.10 15.77
N TYR A 102 14.50 19.91 14.57
CA TYR A 102 13.92 20.33 13.30
C TYR A 102 14.24 19.27 12.23
N PHE A 103 13.69 19.39 11.04
CA PHE A 103 14.04 18.52 9.93
C PHE A 103 14.52 19.31 8.72
N ILE A 104 15.30 18.63 7.89
CA ILE A 104 15.75 19.10 6.59
C ILE A 104 15.21 18.11 5.57
N THR A 105 14.59 18.59 4.50
CA THR A 105 14.22 17.76 3.36
C THR A 105 14.97 18.18 2.12
N ASN A 106 15.37 17.22 1.30
CA ASN A 106 15.95 17.43 -0.01
C ASN A 106 15.08 16.71 -1.05
N MET A 107 14.55 17.47 -2.01
CA MET A 107 13.69 16.97 -3.08
C MET A 107 14.36 17.29 -4.42
N ASP A 108 14.96 16.29 -5.07
CA ASP A 108 15.92 16.39 -6.19
C ASP A 108 16.85 17.62 -6.14
N GLY A 109 17.61 17.74 -5.05
CA GLY A 109 18.60 18.80 -4.88
C GLY A 109 18.06 20.11 -4.32
N LEU A 110 16.74 20.29 -4.21
CA LEU A 110 16.15 21.45 -3.53
C LEU A 110 16.04 21.17 -2.03
N GLU A 111 16.80 21.91 -1.24
CA GLU A 111 16.80 21.79 0.22
C GLU A 111 15.75 22.72 0.85
N TYR A 112 14.98 22.18 1.79
CA TYR A 112 14.10 22.91 2.68
C TYR A 112 14.45 22.61 4.14
N VAL A 113 14.53 23.65 4.95
CA VAL A 113 14.87 23.56 6.37
C VAL A 113 13.67 24.00 7.20
N SER A 114 13.10 23.09 7.99
CA SER A 114 11.82 23.33 8.67
C SER A 114 11.89 24.43 9.74
N LYS A 115 13.08 24.71 10.27
CA LYS A 115 13.26 25.76 11.27
C LYS A 115 13.23 27.17 10.68
N ASP A 116 13.54 27.35 9.41
CA ASP A 116 13.75 28.68 8.82
C ASP A 116 12.44 29.23 8.24
N VAL A 117 11.61 29.79 9.12
CA VAL A 117 10.31 30.35 8.73
C VAL A 117 10.47 31.81 8.31
N THR A 118 10.20 32.11 7.04
CA THR A 118 10.27 33.48 6.51
C THR A 118 8.90 34.11 6.38
N GLN A 119 8.66 35.19 7.13
CA GLN A 119 7.43 35.98 7.06
C GLN A 119 7.76 37.47 6.90
N HIS A 120 7.18 38.13 5.88
CA HIS A 120 7.41 39.55 5.58
C HIS A 120 8.89 39.95 5.47
N GLY A 121 9.73 39.09 4.87
CA GLY A 121 11.16 39.33 4.67
C GLY A 121 12.01 39.21 5.94
N ARG A 122 11.45 38.65 7.03
CA ARG A 122 12.19 38.27 8.24
C ARG A 122 12.15 36.75 8.39
N THR A 123 13.31 36.15 8.59
CA THR A 123 13.44 34.72 8.89
C THR A 123 13.58 34.55 10.39
N THR A 124 12.74 33.70 10.97
CA THR A 124 12.78 33.33 12.38
C THR A 124 12.95 31.83 12.51
N GLU A 125 13.81 31.41 13.44
CA GLU A 125 14.00 29.99 13.75
C GLU A 125 12.82 29.48 14.60
N VAL A 126 12.16 28.43 14.13
CA VAL A 126 11.08 27.73 14.83
C VAL A 126 11.47 26.26 15.00
N LEU A 127 11.72 25.85 16.25
CA LEU A 127 12.09 24.49 16.58
C LEU A 127 10.91 23.73 17.20
N PHE A 128 10.84 22.43 16.96
CA PHE A 128 9.93 21.56 17.70
C PHE A 128 10.47 21.35 19.11
N HIS A 129 9.64 21.60 20.12
CA HIS A 129 9.95 21.38 21.54
C HIS A 129 8.92 20.41 22.13
N THR A 130 8.92 19.16 21.66
CA THR A 130 7.89 18.17 21.99
C THR A 130 8.42 16.75 21.84
N TRP A 131 7.82 15.77 22.51
CA TRP A 131 8.07 14.35 22.24
C TRP A 131 7.40 13.85 20.95
N ASP A 132 6.37 14.58 20.50
CA ASP A 132 5.47 14.15 19.44
C ASP A 132 4.88 15.38 18.73
N THR A 133 4.94 15.41 17.40
CA THR A 133 4.46 16.53 16.58
C THR A 133 3.05 16.33 16.03
N ILE A 134 2.25 15.42 16.58
CA ILE A 134 0.84 15.28 16.20
C ILE A 134 0.10 16.64 16.22
N GLY A 135 -0.61 16.99 15.14
CA GLY A 135 -1.27 18.30 14.98
C GLY A 135 -0.32 19.44 14.58
N GLN A 136 0.92 19.14 14.20
CA GLN A 136 1.92 20.09 13.68
C GLN A 136 2.44 19.60 12.32
N GLU A 137 1.51 19.23 11.44
CA GLU A 137 1.79 18.71 10.10
C GLU A 137 2.50 19.78 9.26
N ASN A 138 3.44 19.35 8.41
CA ASN A 138 4.16 20.23 7.50
C ASN A 138 4.02 19.74 6.06
N LYS A 139 3.71 20.66 5.14
CA LYS A 139 3.56 20.37 3.71
C LYS A 139 4.61 21.13 2.92
N ILE A 140 5.39 20.39 2.15
CA ILE A 140 6.44 20.93 1.28
C ILE A 140 6.09 20.49 -0.14
N MET A 141 5.91 21.46 -1.01
CA MET A 141 5.63 21.23 -2.43
C MET A 141 6.84 21.67 -3.23
N LYS A 142 7.18 20.88 -4.25
CA LYS A 142 8.23 21.20 -5.21
C LYS A 142 7.74 20.90 -6.63
N ASP A 143 7.84 21.91 -7.49
CA ASP A 143 7.68 21.75 -8.94
C ASP A 143 8.83 20.89 -9.49
N VAL A 144 8.53 20.02 -10.45
CA VAL A 144 9.53 19.16 -11.10
C VAL A 144 9.53 19.36 -12.62
N GLU A 145 10.54 18.82 -13.29
CA GLU A 145 10.58 18.87 -14.75
C GLU A 145 9.45 18.03 -15.34
N GLU A 146 8.81 18.53 -16.40
CA GLU A 146 7.75 17.80 -17.09
C GLU A 146 8.28 16.49 -17.71
N GLU A 147 7.44 15.47 -17.68
CA GLU A 147 7.74 14.08 -18.04
C GLU A 147 8.88 13.43 -17.22
N GLN A 148 9.16 13.93 -16.02
CA GLN A 148 10.08 13.26 -15.08
C GLN A 148 9.45 11.99 -14.50
N GLU A 149 10.17 10.86 -14.58
CA GLU A 149 9.66 9.54 -14.14
C GLU A 149 9.68 9.37 -12.63
N THR A 150 10.69 9.90 -11.95
CA THR A 150 10.89 9.67 -10.53
C THR A 150 11.48 10.89 -9.82
N SER A 151 11.17 11.08 -8.54
CA SER A 151 11.83 12.06 -7.67
C SER A 151 12.42 11.40 -6.43
N THR A 152 13.64 11.79 -6.07
CA THR A 152 14.25 11.40 -4.81
C THR A 152 13.92 12.42 -3.72
N VAL A 153 13.37 11.95 -2.62
CA VAL A 153 13.04 12.72 -1.43
C VAL A 153 13.81 12.16 -0.25
N THR A 154 14.59 13.01 0.42
CA THR A 154 15.32 12.66 1.64
C THR A 154 14.89 13.57 2.77
N LEU A 155 14.50 13.02 3.92
CA LEU A 155 14.14 13.75 5.12
C LEU A 155 15.08 13.36 6.25
N THR A 156 15.77 14.36 6.83
CA THR A 156 16.75 14.19 7.90
C THR A 156 16.31 14.94 9.16
N ILE A 157 16.28 14.27 10.30
CA ILE A 157 15.99 14.87 11.61
C ILE A 157 17.28 15.34 12.26
N VAL A 158 17.29 16.60 12.68
CA VAL A 158 18.39 17.25 13.38
C VAL A 158 17.95 17.63 14.80
N GLU A 159 18.58 17.04 15.81
CA GLU A 159 18.31 17.34 17.21
C GLU A 159 19.31 18.36 17.74
N GLN A 160 18.80 19.39 18.40
CA GLN A 160 19.60 20.36 19.13
C GLN A 160 19.86 19.86 20.55
N VAL A 161 21.10 19.45 20.81
CA VAL A 161 21.54 18.92 22.09
C VAL A 161 22.24 20.00 22.91
N LYS A 162 21.80 20.21 24.15
CA LYS A 162 22.48 21.11 25.10
C LYS A 162 23.74 20.44 25.64
N SER A 163 24.86 21.15 25.60
CA SER A 163 26.17 20.70 26.07
C SER A 163 26.88 21.74 26.94
N GLY A 164 27.95 21.31 27.63
CA GLY A 164 28.77 22.16 28.49
C GLY A 164 28.20 22.40 29.90
N LEU A 165 28.99 23.09 30.73
CA LEU A 165 28.63 23.38 32.12
C LEU A 165 27.36 24.27 32.15
N PHE A 166 26.31 23.78 32.81
CA PHE A 166 24.98 24.41 32.87
C PHE A 166 24.24 24.55 31.53
N GLY A 167 24.56 23.75 30.50
CA GLY A 167 23.81 23.75 29.24
C GLY A 167 23.92 25.05 28.43
N ARG A 168 25.03 25.78 28.59
CA ARG A 168 25.28 27.07 27.91
C ARG A 168 25.67 26.94 26.44
N LYS A 169 25.89 25.73 25.95
CA LYS A 169 26.19 25.46 24.55
C LYS A 169 25.10 24.58 23.97
N THR A 170 24.81 24.77 22.70
CA THR A 170 23.95 23.90 21.90
C THR A 170 24.77 23.38 20.72
N SER A 171 24.47 22.17 20.30
CA SER A 171 25.05 21.54 19.12
C SER A 171 23.95 20.81 18.36
N ASP A 172 23.90 21.00 17.06
CA ASP A 172 22.99 20.31 16.17
C ASP A 172 23.60 18.96 15.79
N VAL A 173 22.83 17.89 15.99
CA VAL A 173 23.24 16.50 15.76
C VAL A 173 22.21 15.83 14.86
N GLU A 174 22.64 15.37 13.70
CA GLU A 174 21.82 14.52 12.84
C GLU A 174 21.54 13.19 13.55
N ARG A 175 20.28 12.77 13.57
CA ARG A 175 19.84 11.58 14.30
C ARG A 175 19.39 10.46 13.39
N ASP A 176 18.39 10.74 12.57
CA ASP A 176 17.74 9.77 11.69
C ASP A 176 17.49 10.43 10.33
N SER A 177 17.53 9.63 9.27
CA SER A 177 17.31 10.06 7.90
C SER A 177 16.58 8.97 7.13
N VAL A 178 15.62 9.37 6.30
CA VAL A 178 14.83 8.50 5.42
C VAL A 178 14.97 9.02 3.99
N SER A 179 15.31 8.14 3.06
CA SER A 179 15.43 8.43 1.64
C SER A 179 14.56 7.50 0.81
N VAL A 180 13.68 8.08 0.01
CA VAL A 180 12.75 7.37 -0.86
C VAL A 180 12.75 7.96 -2.27
N THR A 181 12.47 7.11 -3.24
CA THR A 181 12.29 7.46 -4.64
C THR A 181 10.82 7.29 -4.99
N TYR A 182 10.14 8.41 -5.24
CA TYR A 182 8.76 8.49 -5.70
C TYR A 182 8.70 8.26 -7.22
N ASP A 183 7.72 7.49 -7.67
CA ASP A 183 7.44 7.16 -9.07
C ASP A 183 6.12 7.82 -9.49
N TYR A 184 6.20 8.73 -10.46
CA TYR A 184 5.05 9.52 -10.91
C TYR A 184 4.04 8.74 -11.75
N ARG A 185 4.41 7.57 -12.27
CA ARG A 185 3.48 6.71 -13.02
C ARG A 185 2.55 5.97 -12.08
N THR A 186 3.09 5.51 -10.96
CA THR A 186 2.38 4.62 -10.01
C THR A 186 1.91 5.32 -8.75
N GLY A 187 2.38 6.53 -8.47
CA GLY A 187 2.04 7.26 -7.24
C GLY A 187 2.67 6.64 -5.99
N ARG A 188 3.64 5.73 -6.19
CA ARG A 188 4.27 4.94 -5.14
C ARG A 188 5.73 5.32 -4.99
N TRP A 189 6.31 4.99 -3.85
CA TRP A 189 7.72 5.18 -3.58
C TRP A 189 8.38 3.90 -3.06
N SER A 190 9.70 3.88 -3.17
CA SER A 190 10.56 2.81 -2.67
C SER A 190 11.86 3.37 -2.13
N GLY A 191 12.53 2.64 -1.24
CA GLY A 191 13.77 3.08 -0.61
C GLY A 191 13.83 2.59 0.83
N ASP A 192 14.12 3.51 1.75
CA ASP A 192 14.13 3.24 3.20
C ASP A 192 12.72 2.92 3.75
N ASP A 193 11.67 3.38 3.06
CA ASP A 193 10.27 2.99 3.25
C ASP A 193 9.75 2.43 1.91
N THR A 194 8.92 1.38 1.97
CA THR A 194 8.39 0.77 0.76
C THR A 194 7.10 0.01 1.02
N PHE A 195 6.30 -0.17 -0.03
CA PHE A 195 5.05 -0.91 0.08
C PHE A 195 5.29 -2.32 0.64
N LYS A 196 4.53 -2.67 1.70
CA LYS A 196 4.60 -3.94 2.45
C LYS A 196 5.87 -4.15 3.29
N ASP A 197 6.54 -3.07 3.71
CA ASP A 197 7.47 -3.15 4.84
C ASP A 197 6.75 -3.49 6.17
N TYR A 198 7.53 -3.68 7.22
CA TYR A 198 7.04 -4.23 8.49
C TYR A 198 6.45 -3.16 9.41
N ASP A 199 6.86 -1.92 9.24
CA ASP A 199 6.46 -0.73 9.98
C ASP A 199 5.31 0.03 9.32
N GLY A 200 5.03 -0.25 8.05
CA GLY A 200 3.87 0.24 7.31
C GLY A 200 4.25 1.38 6.37
N TYR A 201 3.59 1.43 5.22
CA TYR A 201 3.89 2.39 4.17
C TYR A 201 3.67 3.84 4.62
N GLY A 202 4.67 4.69 4.42
CA GLY A 202 4.68 6.08 4.93
C GLY A 202 5.03 6.17 6.41
N HIS A 203 5.70 5.16 6.96
CA HIS A 203 6.15 5.15 8.35
C HIS A 203 7.57 4.58 8.45
N TYR A 204 8.50 5.49 8.76
CA TYR A 204 9.89 5.15 9.01
C TYR A 204 10.19 4.97 10.50
N LEU A 205 10.61 3.76 10.88
CA LEU A 205 11.04 3.43 12.24
C LEU A 205 12.57 3.60 12.43
N GLY A 206 12.99 4.82 12.78
CA GLY A 206 14.39 5.14 13.07
C GLY A 206 14.90 4.71 14.46
N VAL A 207 16.15 5.02 14.76
CA VAL A 207 16.79 4.69 16.05
C VAL A 207 16.32 5.65 17.14
N THR A 208 16.31 6.96 16.86
CA THR A 208 15.94 8.00 17.85
C THR A 208 14.52 8.49 17.63
N PHE A 209 14.13 8.66 16.38
CA PHE A 209 12.84 9.16 15.94
C PHE A 209 12.08 8.15 15.07
N GLU A 210 10.77 8.29 15.09
CA GLU A 210 9.83 7.68 14.15
C GLU A 210 9.15 8.79 13.35
N ILE A 211 8.90 8.54 12.08
CA ILE A 211 8.42 9.56 11.14
C ILE A 211 7.26 8.97 10.35
N TRP A 212 6.12 9.66 10.38
CA TRP A 212 4.99 9.40 9.50
C TRP A 212 4.95 10.50 8.46
N PHE A 213 4.88 10.09 7.20
CA PHE A 213 4.86 11.00 6.07
C PHE A 213 4.00 10.43 4.95
N ASN A 214 3.61 11.31 4.03
CA ASN A 214 2.97 10.94 2.79
C ASN A 214 3.69 11.65 1.64
N LEU A 215 3.74 10.99 0.49
CA LEU A 215 4.19 11.56 -0.76
C LEU A 215 3.10 11.39 -1.79
N TYR A 216 2.77 12.47 -2.47
CA TYR A 216 1.79 12.44 -3.55
C TYR A 216 2.10 13.53 -4.55
N GLN A 217 1.64 13.35 -5.78
CA GLN A 217 1.77 14.33 -6.84
C GLN A 217 0.54 15.20 -6.94
N ILE A 218 0.67 16.31 -7.66
CA ILE A 218 -0.47 17.10 -8.10
C ILE A 218 -1.11 16.36 -9.27
N ASP A 219 -2.41 16.25 -9.22
CA ASP A 219 -3.28 15.57 -10.17
C ASP A 219 -4.46 16.48 -10.53
N TYR A 220 -5.08 16.22 -11.69
CA TYR A 220 -6.02 17.16 -12.30
C TYR A 220 -7.35 17.27 -11.55
N ASP A 221 -7.85 16.16 -11.03
CA ASP A 221 -9.16 16.05 -10.36
C ASP A 221 -9.07 15.88 -8.84
N ASN A 222 -7.87 15.77 -8.28
CA ASN A 222 -7.56 15.74 -6.84
C ASN A 222 -8.04 14.46 -6.13
N ASP A 223 -7.98 13.34 -6.82
CA ASP A 223 -8.33 12.02 -6.30
C ASP A 223 -7.08 11.19 -5.88
N PHE A 224 -5.90 11.77 -6.14
CA PHE A 224 -4.55 11.28 -5.85
C PHE A 224 -4.11 10.06 -6.67
N ILE A 225 -4.80 9.75 -7.75
CA ILE A 225 -4.42 8.68 -8.68
C ILE A 225 -3.61 9.29 -9.83
N PRO A 226 -2.43 8.74 -10.16
CA PRO A 226 -1.66 9.25 -11.28
C PRO A 226 -2.35 8.99 -12.62
N TYR A 227 -2.32 9.99 -13.51
CA TYR A 227 -2.77 9.89 -14.91
C TYR A 227 -2.36 8.57 -15.59
N TRP A 228 -1.08 8.19 -15.45
CA TRP A 228 -0.57 6.97 -16.07
C TRP A 228 -1.26 5.72 -15.55
N THR A 229 -1.54 5.65 -14.24
CA THR A 229 -2.22 4.52 -13.59
C THR A 229 -3.68 4.44 -14.05
N GLU A 230 -4.37 5.57 -14.09
CA GLU A 230 -5.75 5.63 -14.58
C GLU A 230 -5.87 5.16 -16.03
N VAL A 231 -5.02 5.65 -16.92
CA VAL A 231 -5.11 5.34 -18.35
C VAL A 231 -4.65 3.91 -18.66
N ASN A 232 -3.57 3.45 -18.03
CA ASN A 232 -2.92 2.19 -18.42
C ASN A 232 -3.30 0.99 -17.55
N ILE A 233 -3.75 1.20 -16.31
CA ILE A 233 -4.06 0.13 -15.36
C ILE A 233 -5.56 0.06 -15.07
N LEU A 234 -6.16 1.17 -14.67
CA LEU A 234 -7.54 1.20 -14.18
C LEU A 234 -8.56 1.37 -15.30
N GLY A 235 -8.14 1.97 -16.42
CA GLY A 235 -9.02 2.29 -17.55
C GLY A 235 -10.05 3.38 -17.22
N THR A 236 -9.71 4.27 -16.29
CA THR A 236 -10.61 5.33 -15.81
C THR A 236 -10.32 6.69 -16.47
N ASP A 237 -11.04 7.77 -16.08
CA ASP A 237 -10.96 9.08 -16.75
C ASP A 237 -10.20 10.08 -15.85
N PRO A 238 -8.94 10.46 -16.21
CA PRO A 238 -8.08 11.36 -15.42
C PRO A 238 -8.57 12.79 -15.22
N THR A 239 -9.82 13.07 -15.58
CA THR A 239 -10.46 14.37 -15.44
C THR A 239 -11.65 14.36 -14.49
N VAL A 240 -11.93 13.22 -13.87
CA VAL A 240 -13.11 12.99 -13.04
C VAL A 240 -12.74 12.15 -11.82
N ASP A 241 -12.86 12.72 -10.62
CA ASP A 241 -12.67 12.00 -9.35
C ASP A 241 -13.46 10.67 -9.34
N ASP A 242 -12.71 9.59 -9.50
CA ASP A 242 -13.21 8.23 -9.55
C ASP A 242 -12.60 7.34 -8.46
N SER A 243 -11.93 7.96 -7.49
CA SER A 243 -11.40 7.38 -6.24
C SER A 243 -12.34 6.39 -5.52
N LYS A 244 -13.65 6.53 -5.70
CA LYS A 244 -14.70 5.71 -5.05
C LYS A 244 -15.31 4.65 -5.96
N LEU A 245 -14.92 4.58 -7.23
CA LEU A 245 -15.34 3.53 -8.13
C LEU A 245 -14.67 2.21 -7.75
N ASP A 246 -15.26 1.13 -8.23
CA ASP A 246 -14.75 -0.24 -8.11
C ASP A 246 -14.97 -0.86 -9.51
N PRO A 247 -14.10 -0.52 -10.49
CA PRO A 247 -14.31 -0.90 -11.88
C PRO A 247 -14.24 -2.41 -12.12
N ASP A 248 -13.48 -3.14 -11.29
CA ASP A 248 -13.28 -4.58 -11.42
C ASP A 248 -14.22 -5.43 -10.53
N GLY A 249 -14.90 -4.80 -9.58
CA GLY A 249 -15.96 -5.37 -8.75
C GLY A 249 -15.44 -6.22 -7.59
N ASP A 250 -14.20 -6.04 -7.16
CA ASP A 250 -13.59 -6.80 -6.06
C ASP A 250 -13.96 -6.28 -4.66
N GLY A 251 -14.61 -5.11 -4.59
CA GLY A 251 -15.06 -4.44 -3.38
C GLY A 251 -14.04 -3.47 -2.77
N ILE A 252 -12.91 -3.23 -3.45
CA ILE A 252 -11.89 -2.24 -3.11
C ILE A 252 -12.08 -1.04 -4.04
N PRO A 253 -12.19 0.19 -3.48
CA PRO A 253 -12.33 1.37 -4.33
C PRO A 253 -10.98 1.77 -4.95
N THR A 254 -10.99 2.39 -6.13
CA THR A 254 -9.81 2.76 -6.92
C THR A 254 -8.71 3.48 -6.13
N SER A 255 -9.09 4.34 -5.17
CA SER A 255 -8.13 5.05 -4.30
C SER A 255 -7.30 4.16 -3.37
N TRP A 256 -7.67 2.88 -3.23
CA TRP A 256 -6.96 1.88 -2.42
C TRP A 256 -6.17 0.86 -3.26
N GLU A 257 -6.27 0.93 -4.60
CA GLU A 257 -5.65 -0.01 -5.54
C GLU A 257 -4.20 0.33 -5.94
#